data_AF-A0A935MQF4-F1
#
_entry.id   AF-A0A935MQF4-F1
#
_cell.length_a   1.000
_cell.length_b   1.000
_cell.length_c   1.000
_cell.angle_alpha   90.00
_cell.angle_beta   90.00
_cell.angle_gamma   90.00
#
_symmetry.space_group_name_H-M   'P 1'
#
loop_
_entity.id
_entity.type
_entity.pdbx_description
1 polymer ?
#
loop_
_entity_poly.entity_id
_entity_poly.type
_entity_poly.pdbx_seq_one_letter_code
_entity_poly.pdbx_strand_id
1 'polypeptide(L)'
;MNTTGLKPSSKVTLAGYKQRNELPIYQPGSVSKLNLVIWIMPEYNDNVSFCWQSKTGKIIKPTDEDFDEEDLECWIEGLKPDEYWKQAATEKKSHPFQIADLPFELKVFGFGVDTVLRIHFTGNKEEIEQVISETIEAYNEKSEALNRKNGVVHNCRIFYEEPVLTASIDTGSAGTRIIKQILKSFKK
;
A
#
# COMPACT_ATOMS: atom_id res chain seq x y z
N MET A 1 4.22 -4.94 -32.73
CA MET A 1 5.43 -4.59 -31.96
C MET A 1 5.39 -5.35 -30.65
N ASN A 2 6.34 -6.25 -30.43
CA ASN A 2 6.49 -6.95 -29.15
C ASN A 2 7.28 -6.02 -28.21
N THR A 3 6.59 -5.33 -27.30
CA THR A 3 7.26 -4.64 -26.20
C THR A 3 7.63 -5.66 -25.12
N THR A 4 8.89 -6.12 -25.14
CA THR A 4 9.52 -6.77 -24.00
C THR A 4 9.82 -5.70 -22.94
N GLY A 5 8.93 -5.61 -21.96
CA GLY A 5 9.06 -4.72 -20.81
C GLY A 5 7.82 -4.88 -19.96
N LEU A 6 7.99 -5.17 -18.67
CA LEU A 6 6.90 -5.16 -17.70
C LEU A 6 6.21 -3.79 -17.81
N LYS A 7 4.97 -3.77 -18.30
CA LYS A 7 4.15 -2.55 -18.27
C LYS A 7 4.06 -2.17 -16.79
N PRO A 8 4.59 -1.01 -16.33
CA PRO A 8 4.51 -0.63 -14.93
C PRO A 8 3.01 -0.61 -14.59
N SER A 9 2.56 -1.60 -13.81
CA SER A 9 1.20 -1.55 -13.30
C SER A 9 1.18 -0.53 -12.18
N SER A 10 0.02 0.06 -11.90
CA SER A 10 -0.23 0.96 -10.76
C SER A 10 -0.02 0.30 -9.37
N LYS A 11 0.74 -0.80 -9.29
CA LYS A 11 0.76 -1.80 -8.21
C LYS A 11 2.17 -2.21 -7.81
N VAL A 12 3.14 -2.06 -8.73
CA VAL A 12 4.56 -2.25 -8.46
C VAL A 12 5.24 -0.94 -8.80
N THR A 13 5.81 -0.30 -7.78
CA THR A 13 6.47 0.99 -7.92
C THR A 13 7.90 0.84 -7.45
N LEU A 14 8.85 1.37 -8.23
CA LEU A 14 10.21 1.57 -7.77
C LEU A 14 10.35 3.05 -7.43
N ALA A 15 10.67 3.37 -6.18
CA ALA A 15 10.74 4.74 -5.70
C ALA A 15 12.02 4.99 -4.90
N GLY A 16 12.62 6.17 -5.07
CA GLY A 16 13.66 6.67 -4.16
C GLY A 16 13.00 7.27 -2.93
N TYR A 17 13.20 6.67 -1.75
CA TYR A 17 12.61 7.18 -0.50
C TYR A 17 13.63 7.99 0.29
N LYS A 18 13.31 9.24 0.66
CA LYS A 18 14.14 10.06 1.58
C LYS A 18 13.81 9.86 3.06
N GLN A 19 12.61 9.39 3.40
CA GLN A 19 12.06 9.59 4.75
C GLN A 19 12.37 8.48 5.78
N ARG A 20 13.08 7.39 5.41
CA ARG A 20 13.43 6.30 6.35
C ARG A 20 14.81 5.68 6.20
N ASN A 21 15.63 6.12 5.23
CA ASN A 21 16.90 5.44 4.99
C ASN A 21 18.00 6.02 5.86
N GLU A 22 18.61 5.16 6.69
CA GLU A 22 19.92 5.38 7.30
C GLU A 22 21.03 5.57 6.23
N LEU A 23 20.75 5.16 4.99
CA LEU A 23 21.65 5.18 3.86
C LEU A 23 21.26 6.24 2.80
N PRO A 24 22.23 6.96 2.23
CA PRO A 24 21.94 7.93 1.17
C PRO A 24 21.45 7.25 -0.11
N ILE A 25 20.58 7.95 -0.86
CA ILE A 25 19.99 7.46 -2.12
C ILE A 25 21.07 7.10 -3.14
N TYR A 26 22.11 7.91 -3.26
CA TYR A 26 23.27 7.63 -4.10
C TYR A 26 24.52 7.40 -3.24
N GLN A 27 25.24 6.31 -3.52
CA GLN A 27 26.51 5.96 -2.89
C GLN A 27 27.58 5.77 -3.98
N PRO A 28 28.49 6.75 -4.16
CA PRO A 28 29.59 6.59 -5.11
C PRO A 28 30.63 5.59 -4.57
N GLY A 29 31.23 4.82 -5.47
CA GLY A 29 32.31 3.89 -5.13
C GLY A 29 32.90 3.20 -6.35
N SER A 30 33.81 2.25 -6.13
CA SER A 30 34.25 1.33 -7.19
C SER A 30 33.06 0.56 -7.77
N VAL A 31 32.08 0.25 -6.91
CA VAL A 31 30.70 -0.03 -7.28
C VAL A 31 29.85 1.13 -6.77
N SER A 32 29.29 1.90 -7.69
CA SER A 32 28.30 2.92 -7.38
C SER A 32 26.93 2.29 -7.17
N LYS A 33 26.14 2.82 -6.22
CA LYS A 33 24.81 2.32 -5.91
C LYS A 33 23.76 3.42 -5.90
N LEU A 34 22.60 3.13 -6.46
CA LEU A 34 21.36 3.88 -6.30
C LEU A 34 20.40 3.03 -5.47
N ASN A 35 20.19 3.43 -4.22
CA ASN A 35 19.33 2.74 -3.27
C ASN A 35 17.87 3.15 -3.47
N LEU A 36 17.04 2.15 -3.71
CA LEU A 36 15.63 2.29 -4.09
C LEU A 36 14.78 1.37 -3.22
N VAL A 37 13.48 1.64 -3.22
CA VAL A 37 12.49 0.80 -2.56
C VAL A 37 11.55 0.26 -3.63
N ILE A 38 11.40 -1.07 -3.67
CA ILE A 38 10.33 -1.70 -4.43
C ILE A 38 9.09 -1.72 -3.54
N TRP A 39 7.99 -1.19 -4.04
CA TRP A 39 6.67 -1.24 -3.42
C TRP A 39 5.80 -2.19 -4.21
N ILE A 40 5.18 -3.14 -3.52
CA ILE A 40 4.19 -4.05 -4.07
C ILE A 40 2.93 -3.90 -3.22
N MET A 41 1.88 -3.37 -3.82
CA MET A 41 0.60 -3.14 -3.15
C MET A 41 0.03 -4.46 -2.58
N PRO A 42 -0.71 -4.42 -1.45
CA PRO A 42 -1.08 -3.22 -0.70
C PRO A 42 -0.03 -2.75 0.32
N GLU A 43 0.80 -3.64 0.87
CA GLU A 43 1.61 -3.34 2.07
C GLU A 43 2.99 -4.03 2.08
N TYR A 44 3.52 -4.42 0.92
CA TYR A 44 4.88 -4.96 0.83
C TYR A 44 5.84 -3.91 0.30
N ASN A 45 6.96 -3.73 0.99
CA ASN A 45 8.09 -2.97 0.48
C ASN A 45 9.39 -3.69 0.81
N ASP A 46 10.37 -3.56 -0.08
CA ASP A 46 11.71 -4.10 0.14
C ASP A 46 12.76 -3.13 -0.42
N ASN A 47 13.97 -3.19 0.13
CA ASN A 47 15.08 -2.37 -0.33
C ASN A 47 15.83 -3.09 -1.44
N VAL A 48 16.10 -2.37 -2.53
CA VAL A 48 16.92 -2.85 -3.65
C VAL A 48 17.93 -1.79 -4.02
N SER A 49 19.08 -2.20 -4.54
CA SER A 49 20.10 -1.28 -5.02
C SER A 49 20.37 -1.53 -6.48
N PHE A 50 20.22 -0.50 -7.31
CA PHE A 50 20.74 -0.51 -8.67
C PHE A 50 22.23 -0.19 -8.60
N CYS A 51 23.07 -1.13 -9.01
CA CYS A 51 24.52 -1.05 -8.90
C CYS A 51 25.15 -0.92 -10.28
N TRP A 52 26.23 -0.15 -10.37
CA TRP A 52 27.05 -0.09 -11.57
C TRP A 52 28.52 0.09 -11.24
N GLN A 53 29.37 -0.46 -12.10
CA GLN A 53 30.82 -0.22 -12.07
C GLN A 53 31.33 0.04 -13.49
N SER A 54 32.36 0.87 -13.58
CA SER A 54 33.11 1.09 -14.82
C SER A 54 34.21 0.05 -14.94
N LYS A 55 34.42 -0.54 -16.12
CA LYS A 55 35.52 -1.47 -16.39
C LYS A 55 36.87 -0.76 -16.34
N THR A 56 36.91 0.54 -16.65
CA THR A 56 38.09 1.40 -16.49
C THR A 56 38.32 1.87 -15.05
N GLY A 57 37.40 1.60 -14.12
CA GLY A 57 37.49 2.00 -12.72
C GLY A 57 37.09 3.45 -12.44
N LYS A 58 36.57 4.17 -13.44
CA LYS A 58 36.06 5.54 -13.28
C LYS A 58 34.75 5.52 -12.48
N ILE A 59 34.65 6.34 -11.45
CA ILE A 59 33.37 6.51 -10.73
C ILE A 59 32.44 7.37 -11.58
N ILE A 60 31.41 6.75 -12.15
CA ILE A 60 30.37 7.41 -12.97
C ILE A 60 29.22 7.84 -12.05
N LYS A 61 28.80 9.09 -12.15
CA LYS A 61 27.68 9.67 -11.40
C LYS A 61 26.39 9.65 -12.22
N PRO A 62 25.21 9.64 -11.58
CA PRO A 62 23.94 9.71 -12.29
C PRO A 62 23.72 10.96 -13.15
N THR A 63 24.49 12.03 -12.90
CA THR A 63 24.42 13.31 -13.62
C THR A 63 25.48 13.43 -14.72
N ASP A 64 26.32 12.42 -14.93
CA ASP A 64 27.32 12.46 -15.99
C ASP A 64 26.63 12.21 -17.33
N GLU A 65 26.75 13.16 -18.27
CA GLU A 65 26.13 13.08 -19.60
C GLU A 65 27.08 12.49 -20.66
N ASP A 66 28.39 12.58 -20.43
CA ASP A 66 29.45 12.12 -21.34
C ASP A 66 30.24 10.94 -20.71
N PHE A 67 29.70 9.73 -20.83
CA PHE A 67 30.40 8.50 -20.46
C PHE A 67 30.21 7.40 -21.51
N ASP A 68 31.13 6.45 -21.54
CA ASP A 68 31.05 5.29 -22.42
C ASP A 68 30.12 4.24 -21.81
N GLU A 69 28.97 4.00 -22.42
CA GLU A 69 28.00 3.00 -21.95
C GLU A 69 28.58 1.57 -22.01
N GLU A 70 29.47 1.29 -22.95
CA GLU A 70 30.13 -0.02 -23.07
C GLU A 70 31.13 -0.27 -21.94
N ASP A 71 31.56 0.80 -21.25
CA ASP A 71 32.41 0.73 -20.06
C ASP A 71 31.62 0.36 -18.79
N LEU A 72 30.29 0.33 -18.84
CA LEU A 72 29.46 0.00 -17.67
C LEU A 72 29.15 -1.49 -17.56
N GLU A 73 29.19 -1.98 -16.32
CA GLU A 73 28.57 -3.22 -15.90
C GLU A 73 27.54 -2.92 -14.82
N CYS A 74 26.30 -3.35 -15.02
CA CYS A 74 25.16 -3.00 -14.18
C CYS A 74 24.46 -4.25 -13.64
N TRP A 75 24.01 -4.21 -12.39
CA TRP A 75 23.22 -5.26 -11.77
C TRP A 75 22.30 -4.71 -10.68
N ILE A 76 21.45 -5.55 -10.12
CA ILE A 76 20.57 -5.18 -9.02
C ILE A 76 20.85 -6.09 -7.83
N GLU A 77 21.07 -5.50 -6.66
CA GLU A 77 21.20 -6.20 -5.39
C GLU A 77 19.88 -6.19 -4.62
N GLY A 78 19.64 -7.25 -3.85
CA GLY A 78 18.47 -7.35 -2.96
C GLY A 78 17.17 -7.76 -3.63
N LEU A 79 17.15 -8.08 -4.93
CA LEU A 79 15.96 -8.63 -5.58
C LEU A 79 15.61 -10.02 -5.02
N LYS A 80 14.34 -10.20 -4.63
CA LYS A 80 13.76 -11.49 -4.22
C LYS A 80 12.56 -11.84 -5.11
N PRO A 81 12.77 -12.23 -6.38
CA PRO A 81 11.69 -12.36 -7.36
C PRO A 81 10.56 -13.30 -6.92
N ASP A 82 10.88 -14.44 -6.31
CA ASP A 82 9.89 -15.42 -5.86
C ASP A 82 9.00 -14.88 -4.72
N GLU A 83 9.56 -14.07 -3.82
CA GLU A 83 8.80 -13.41 -2.76
C GLU A 83 7.89 -12.34 -3.35
N TYR A 84 8.42 -11.53 -4.26
CA TYR A 84 7.67 -10.47 -4.92
C TYR A 84 6.49 -11.03 -5.71
N TRP A 85 6.69 -12.15 -6.41
CA TRP A 85 5.62 -12.85 -7.10
C TRP A 85 4.55 -13.38 -6.15
N LYS A 86 4.92 -13.91 -4.97
CA LYS A 86 3.94 -14.31 -3.95
C LYS A 86 3.11 -13.11 -3.48
N GLN A 87 3.74 -11.97 -3.22
CA GLN A 87 3.03 -10.77 -2.78
C GLN A 87 2.08 -10.24 -3.86
N ALA A 88 2.56 -10.09 -5.09
CA ALA A 88 1.75 -9.68 -6.24
C ALA A 88 0.62 -10.67 -6.56
N ALA A 89 0.82 -11.97 -6.32
CA ALA A 89 -0.22 -12.99 -6.52
C ALA A 89 -1.27 -12.99 -5.39
N THR A 90 -0.88 -12.62 -4.17
CA THR A 90 -1.79 -12.57 -3.00
C THR A 90 -2.80 -11.43 -3.13
N GLU A 91 -2.44 -10.37 -3.86
CA GLU A 91 -3.32 -9.26 -4.23
C GLU A 91 -4.62 -9.74 -4.91
N LYS A 92 -4.59 -10.78 -5.76
CA LYS A 92 -5.80 -11.32 -6.40
C LYS A 92 -6.85 -11.80 -5.39
N LYS A 93 -6.44 -12.10 -4.15
CA LYS A 93 -7.33 -12.52 -3.07
C LYS A 93 -7.76 -11.37 -2.15
N SER A 94 -7.07 -10.22 -2.20
CA SER A 94 -7.25 -9.10 -1.26
C SER A 94 -7.69 -7.77 -1.90
N HIS A 95 -7.79 -7.69 -3.22
CA HIS A 95 -8.23 -6.48 -3.95
C HIS A 95 -9.73 -6.46 -4.27
N PRO A 96 -10.32 -5.25 -4.42
CA PRO A 96 -11.64 -4.93 -3.89
C PRO A 96 -12.73 -5.76 -4.55
N PHE A 97 -13.54 -6.42 -3.72
CA PHE A 97 -14.84 -6.90 -4.15
C PHE A 97 -15.84 -5.75 -3.98
N GLN A 98 -16.59 -5.46 -5.04
CA GLN A 98 -17.72 -4.56 -4.96
C GLN A 98 -18.85 -5.29 -4.25
N ILE A 99 -19.40 -4.68 -3.20
CA ILE A 99 -20.61 -5.18 -2.57
C ILE A 99 -21.79 -4.62 -3.36
N ALA A 100 -22.58 -5.50 -3.97
CA ALA A 100 -23.81 -5.11 -4.64
C ALA A 100 -24.78 -4.42 -3.66
N ASP A 101 -25.64 -3.55 -4.20
CA ASP A 101 -26.70 -2.83 -3.46
C ASP A 101 -26.20 -1.78 -2.46
N LEU A 102 -25.19 -0.98 -2.84
CA LEU A 102 -24.82 0.24 -2.13
C LEU A 102 -25.10 1.45 -3.03
N PRO A 103 -25.52 2.62 -2.47
CA PRO A 103 -25.74 3.83 -3.26
C PRO A 103 -24.44 4.51 -3.74
N PHE A 104 -23.28 3.91 -3.45
CA PHE A 104 -21.94 4.41 -3.77
C PHE A 104 -20.97 3.25 -4.10
N GLU A 105 -19.86 3.55 -4.74
CA GLU A 105 -18.81 2.57 -5.02
C GLU A 105 -17.89 2.41 -3.80
N LEU A 106 -17.75 1.17 -3.33
CA LEU A 106 -16.91 0.82 -2.19
C LEU A 106 -15.75 -0.07 -2.65
N LYS A 107 -14.54 0.26 -2.17
CA LYS A 107 -13.32 -0.56 -2.34
C LYS A 107 -12.65 -0.82 -0.98
N VAL A 108 -12.37 -2.09 -0.70
CA VAL A 108 -11.60 -2.54 0.49
C VAL A 108 -10.18 -2.87 0.07
N PHE A 109 -9.18 -2.32 0.77
CA PHE A 109 -7.77 -2.41 0.35
C PHE A 109 -6.85 -3.24 1.26
N GLY A 110 -7.30 -3.65 2.45
CA GLY A 110 -6.47 -4.40 3.41
C GLY A 110 -7.28 -5.26 4.37
N PHE A 111 -6.62 -6.29 4.93
CA PHE A 111 -7.20 -7.28 5.84
C PHE A 111 -6.27 -7.57 7.04
N GLY A 112 -5.36 -6.64 7.36
CA GLY A 112 -4.45 -6.74 8.51
C GLY A 112 -5.08 -6.24 9.81
N VAL A 113 -4.24 -5.92 10.80
CA VAL A 113 -4.65 -5.25 12.05
C VAL A 113 -5.41 -3.95 11.72
N ASP A 114 -4.89 -3.23 10.71
CA ASP A 114 -5.51 -2.07 10.11
C ASP A 114 -6.28 -2.43 8.83
N THR A 115 -7.52 -1.97 8.73
CA THR A 115 -8.35 -2.11 7.53
C THR A 115 -8.63 -0.73 6.95
N VAL A 116 -8.37 -0.56 5.66
CA VAL A 116 -8.71 0.69 4.93
C VAL A 116 -9.92 0.45 4.03
N LEU A 117 -10.99 1.20 4.28
CA LEU A 117 -12.16 1.34 3.42
C LEU A 117 -12.04 2.64 2.61
N ARG A 118 -12.02 2.53 1.29
CA ARG A 118 -12.15 3.69 0.39
C ARG A 118 -13.53 3.68 -0.24
N ILE A 119 -14.25 4.77 -0.06
CA ILE A 119 -15.61 4.95 -0.53
C ILE A 119 -15.58 6.08 -1.56
N HIS A 120 -15.92 5.74 -2.79
CA HIS A 120 -16.22 6.71 -3.83
C HIS A 120 -17.72 6.97 -3.79
N PHE A 121 -18.11 8.13 -3.29
CA PHE A 121 -19.52 8.47 -3.14
C PHE A 121 -19.79 9.83 -3.77
N THR A 122 -21.00 9.97 -4.28
CA THR A 122 -21.55 11.25 -4.75
C THR A 122 -22.66 11.61 -3.79
N GLY A 123 -22.40 12.48 -2.80
CA GLY A 123 -23.41 12.80 -1.80
C GLY A 123 -22.89 13.46 -0.53
N ASN A 124 -23.65 13.29 0.55
CA ASN A 124 -23.37 13.88 1.86
C ASN A 124 -22.31 13.04 2.58
N LYS A 125 -21.13 13.62 2.85
CA LYS A 125 -20.05 12.90 3.52
C LYS A 125 -20.40 12.62 4.98
N GLU A 126 -21.10 13.55 5.62
CA GLU A 126 -21.44 13.49 7.04
C GLU A 126 -22.33 12.28 7.33
N GLU A 127 -23.22 11.90 6.40
CA GLU A 127 -24.03 10.68 6.49
C GLU A 127 -23.15 9.41 6.54
N ILE A 128 -22.15 9.32 5.66
CA ILE A 128 -21.25 8.17 5.61
C ILE A 128 -20.37 8.11 6.86
N GLU A 129 -19.83 9.26 7.29
CA GLU A 129 -19.03 9.40 8.52
C GLU A 129 -19.84 8.98 9.75
N GLN A 130 -21.10 9.42 9.83
CA GLN A 130 -22.02 9.09 10.90
C GLN A 130 -22.32 7.59 10.93
N VAL A 131 -22.67 6.97 9.79
CA VAL A 131 -22.95 5.53 9.74
C VAL A 131 -21.75 4.70 10.20
N ILE A 132 -20.53 5.05 9.80
CA ILE A 132 -19.31 4.36 10.25
C ILE A 132 -19.14 4.53 11.76
N SER A 133 -19.23 5.76 12.25
CA SER A 133 -18.97 6.10 13.66
C SER A 133 -19.99 5.44 14.59
N GLU A 134 -21.29 5.58 14.29
CA GLU A 134 -22.37 4.97 15.08
C GLU A 134 -22.30 3.45 15.07
N THR A 135 -21.91 2.83 13.94
CA THR A 135 -21.77 1.38 13.87
C THR A 135 -20.61 0.89 14.74
N ILE A 136 -19.48 1.61 14.77
CA ILE A 136 -18.33 1.29 15.62
C ILE A 136 -18.66 1.48 17.10
N GLU A 137 -19.30 2.60 17.46
CA GLU A 137 -19.70 2.89 18.83
C GLU A 137 -20.67 1.83 19.36
N ALA A 138 -21.76 1.57 18.62
CA ALA A 138 -22.73 0.55 19.00
C ALA A 138 -22.13 -0.87 19.06
N TYR A 139 -21.12 -1.17 18.25
CA TYR A 139 -20.38 -2.43 18.33
C TYR A 139 -19.56 -2.52 19.62
N ASN A 140 -18.79 -1.48 19.92
CA ASN A 140 -17.92 -1.44 21.08
C ASN A 140 -18.74 -1.47 22.38
N GLU A 141 -19.82 -0.69 22.50
CA GLU A 141 -20.73 -0.73 23.66
C GLU A 141 -21.29 -2.13 23.92
N LYS A 142 -21.80 -2.80 22.88
CA LYS A 142 -22.30 -4.18 22.98
C LYS A 142 -21.21 -5.16 23.37
N SER A 143 -19.99 -4.95 22.87
CA SER A 143 -18.86 -5.82 23.21
C SER A 143 -18.44 -5.61 24.67
N GLU A 144 -18.37 -4.36 25.14
CA GLU A 144 -18.03 -4.01 26.53
C GLU A 144 -19.06 -4.60 27.51
N ALA A 145 -20.35 -4.49 27.21
CA ALA A 145 -21.41 -5.13 28.01
C ALA A 145 -21.28 -6.66 28.09
N LEU A 146 -20.52 -7.27 27.17
CA LEU A 146 -20.21 -8.70 27.13
C LEU A 146 -18.76 -9.01 27.55
N ASN A 147 -18.15 -8.16 28.38
CA ASN A 147 -16.74 -8.29 28.81
C ASN A 147 -15.76 -8.43 27.63
N ARG A 148 -15.99 -7.66 26.56
CA ARG A 148 -15.19 -7.62 25.33
C ARG A 148 -15.08 -8.96 24.60
N LYS A 149 -16.03 -9.88 24.81
CA LYS A 149 -16.03 -11.22 24.17
C LYS A 149 -16.03 -11.15 22.64
N ASN A 150 -16.57 -10.08 22.05
CA ASN A 150 -16.59 -9.87 20.61
C ASN A 150 -15.40 -9.06 20.10
N GLY A 151 -14.46 -8.70 20.97
CA GLY A 151 -13.38 -7.76 20.67
C GLY A 151 -13.86 -6.32 20.54
N VAL A 152 -12.92 -5.39 20.41
CA VAL A 152 -13.19 -3.95 20.29
C VAL A 152 -12.38 -3.37 19.15
N VAL A 153 -12.96 -2.36 18.51
CA VAL A 153 -12.28 -1.48 17.56
C VAL A 153 -11.45 -0.48 18.36
N HIS A 154 -10.16 -0.36 18.06
CA HIS A 154 -9.29 0.52 18.84
C HIS A 154 -9.29 1.96 18.32
N ASN A 155 -9.38 2.12 16.99
CA ASN A 155 -9.30 3.43 16.37
C ASN A 155 -10.01 3.47 15.02
N CYS A 156 -10.50 4.66 14.65
CA CYS A 156 -11.03 4.95 13.32
C CYS A 156 -10.59 6.36 12.93
N ARG A 157 -9.99 6.50 11.76
CA ARG A 157 -9.63 7.80 11.18
C ARG A 157 -10.28 7.94 9.81
N ILE A 158 -11.10 8.97 9.66
CA ILE A 158 -11.77 9.27 8.39
C ILE A 158 -11.13 10.51 7.77
N PHE A 159 -10.90 10.44 6.47
CA PHE A 159 -10.32 11.51 5.66
C PHE A 159 -11.14 11.69 4.40
N TYR A 160 -11.26 12.94 3.96
CA TYR A 160 -11.97 13.28 2.75
C TYR A 160 -11.04 14.02 1.78
N GLU A 161 -10.87 13.44 0.59
CA GLU A 161 -10.20 14.02 -0.56
C GLU A 161 -11.17 13.87 -1.74
N GLU A 162 -12.00 14.90 -1.98
CA GLU A 162 -13.12 14.85 -2.92
C GLU A 162 -12.77 14.19 -4.27
N PRO A 163 -13.57 13.22 -4.75
CA PRO A 163 -14.83 12.67 -4.19
C PRO A 163 -14.63 11.43 -3.31
N VAL A 164 -13.44 11.20 -2.78
CA VAL A 164 -13.05 9.98 -2.07
C VAL A 164 -13.08 10.19 -0.56
N LEU A 165 -13.86 9.39 0.15
CA LEU A 165 -13.76 9.25 1.60
C LEU A 165 -12.98 7.98 1.93
N THR A 166 -11.95 8.15 2.75
CA THR A 166 -11.11 7.04 3.23
C THR A 166 -11.31 6.89 4.73
N ALA A 167 -11.81 5.73 5.15
CA ALA A 167 -11.88 5.33 6.55
C ALA A 167 -10.79 4.28 6.84
N SER A 168 -9.85 4.61 7.71
CA SER A 168 -8.85 3.72 8.26
C SER A 168 -9.31 3.22 9.62
N ILE A 169 -9.66 1.94 9.70
CA ILE A 169 -10.25 1.30 10.88
C ILE A 169 -9.24 0.30 11.44
N ASP A 170 -8.69 0.59 12.61
CA ASP A 170 -7.95 -0.40 13.41
C ASP A 170 -8.99 -1.34 14.03
N THR A 171 -9.16 -2.50 13.39
CA THR A 171 -10.18 -3.47 13.79
C THR A 171 -9.88 -4.13 15.13
N GLY A 172 -8.68 -3.92 15.68
CA GLY A 172 -8.26 -4.43 16.98
C GLY A 172 -8.59 -5.91 17.16
N SER A 173 -9.21 -6.22 18.29
CA SER A 173 -9.68 -7.59 18.59
C SER A 173 -11.03 -7.94 17.94
N ALA A 174 -11.74 -6.97 17.36
CA ALA A 174 -13.02 -7.20 16.69
C ALA A 174 -12.86 -7.93 15.34
N GLY A 175 -11.71 -7.75 14.68
CA GLY A 175 -11.41 -8.33 13.38
C GLY A 175 -12.47 -7.99 12.33
N THR A 176 -12.76 -8.91 11.41
CA THR A 176 -13.62 -8.62 10.25
C THR A 176 -15.12 -8.47 10.55
N ARG A 177 -15.54 -8.74 11.79
CA ARG A 177 -16.96 -8.68 12.17
C ARG A 177 -17.50 -7.26 12.08
N ILE A 178 -16.73 -6.28 12.54
CA ILE A 178 -17.13 -4.87 12.46
C ILE A 178 -17.31 -4.44 11.02
N ILE A 179 -16.41 -4.85 10.13
CA ILE A 179 -16.48 -4.51 8.70
C ILE A 179 -17.81 -5.01 8.12
N LYS A 180 -18.18 -6.26 8.37
CA LYS A 180 -19.47 -6.80 7.92
C LYS A 180 -20.67 -6.01 8.48
N GLN A 181 -20.58 -5.45 9.68
CA GLN A 181 -21.66 -4.64 10.25
C GLN A 181 -21.73 -3.26 9.59
N ILE A 182 -20.60 -2.56 9.43
CA ILE A 182 -20.54 -1.26 8.73
C ILE A 182 -21.14 -1.39 7.33
N LEU A 183 -20.73 -2.42 6.60
CA LEU A 183 -21.22 -2.68 5.24
C LEU A 183 -22.72 -2.98 5.19
N LYS A 184 -23.27 -3.62 6.23
CA LYS A 184 -24.73 -3.84 6.34
C LYS A 184 -25.46 -2.56 6.72
N SER A 185 -24.87 -1.70 7.55
CA SER A 185 -25.46 -0.42 7.94
C SER A 185 -25.67 0.52 6.74
N PHE A 186 -24.82 0.40 5.72
CA PHE A 186 -24.98 1.13 4.45
C PHE A 186 -26.03 0.58 3.49
N LYS A 187 -26.53 -0.64 3.71
CA LYS A 187 -27.59 -1.27 2.90
C LYS A 187 -29.01 -0.92 3.39
N LYS A 188 -29.14 0.02 4.32
CA LYS A 188 -30.43 0.48 4.84
C LYS A 188 -31.24 1.17 3.75
#